data_AF-T1HZR8-F1
#
_entry.id   AF-T1HZR8-F1
#
_cell.length_a   1.000
_cell.length_b   1.000
_cell.length_c   1.000
_cell.angle_alpha   90.00
_cell.angle_beta   90.00
_cell.angle_gamma   90.00
#
_symmetry.space_group_name_H-M   'P 1'
#
loop_
_entity.id
_entity.type
_entity.pdbx_description
1 polymer ?
#
loop_
_entity_poly.entity_id
_entity_poly.type
_entity_poly.pdbx_seq_one_letter_code
_entity_poly.pdbx_strand_id
1 'polypeptide(L)' 'MSMSTFGYILSSVEVRPNRIELSGVGEHVIQGNRVVLQCVVRGARPAANVTWYNGTVQLQESSSAESLQDAVSGN' A
#
# COMPACT_ATOMS: atom_id res chain seq x y z
N MET A 1 -13.19 14.85 46.84
CA MET A 1 -13.21 15.40 45.47
C MET A 1 -13.32 14.23 44.50
N SER A 2 -14.36 14.18 43.66
CA SER A 2 -14.47 13.16 42.61
C SER A 2 -13.69 13.62 41.37
N MET A 3 -12.73 12.82 40.91
CA MET A 3 -11.96 13.09 39.70
C MET A 3 -12.73 12.49 38.52
N SER A 4 -13.47 13.33 37.80
CA SER A 4 -14.16 12.91 36.57
C SER A 4 -13.12 12.54 35.51
N THR A 5 -13.15 11.29 35.06
CA THR A 5 -12.39 10.86 33.89
C THR A 5 -13.02 11.48 32.64
N PHE A 6 -12.31 12.40 31.99
CA PHE A 6 -12.68 12.88 30.66
C PHE A 6 -12.40 11.76 29.65
N GLY A 7 -13.46 11.18 29.09
CA GLY A 7 -13.35 10.19 28.01
C GLY A 7 -13.18 10.88 26.66
N TYR A 8 -12.25 10.40 25.83
CA TYR A 8 -12.10 10.84 24.44
C TYR A 8 -12.74 9.83 23.48
N ILE A 9 -13.31 10.33 22.38
CA ILE A 9 -13.85 9.52 21.29
C ILE A 9 -12.84 9.54 20.14
N LEU A 10 -12.36 8.37 19.71
CA LEU A 10 -11.54 8.22 18.52
C LEU A 10 -12.43 7.79 17.35
N SER A 11 -12.47 8.58 16.29
CA SER A 11 -13.13 8.22 15.03
C SER A 11 -12.10 8.01 13.92
N SER A 12 -12.12 6.81 13.34
CA SER A 12 -11.32 6.50 12.15
C SER A 12 -12.20 6.63 10.91
N VAL A 13 -11.74 7.42 9.94
CA VAL A 13 -12.37 7.50 8.61
C VAL A 13 -11.67 6.54 7.66
N GLU A 14 -12.47 5.79 6.93
CA GLU A 14 -12.02 4.88 5.88
C GLU A 14 -12.14 5.59 4.52
N VAL A 15 -11.07 5.53 3.73
CA VAL A 15 -11.03 6.10 2.39
C VAL A 15 -10.43 5.10 1.41
N ARG A 16 -11.05 5.03 0.22
CA ARG A 16 -10.54 4.22 -0.88
C ARG A 16 -9.28 4.86 -1.47
N PRO A 17 -8.37 4.06 -2.04
CA PRO A 17 -7.26 4.60 -2.80
C PRO A 17 -7.75 5.56 -3.87
N ASN A 18 -7.06 6.68 -4.05
CA ASN A 18 -7.40 7.65 -5.09
C ASN A 18 -6.56 7.47 -6.35
N ARG A 19 -5.45 6.72 -6.26
CA ARG A 19 -4.49 6.54 -7.35
C ARG A 19 -3.73 5.22 -7.20
N ILE A 20 -3.56 4.53 -8.32
CA ILE A 20 -2.82 3.27 -8.45
C ILE A 20 -1.90 3.42 -9.66
N GLU A 21 -0.61 3.15 -9.46
CA GLU A 21 0.41 3.24 -10.50
C GLU A 21 1.20 1.92 -10.56
N LEU A 22 1.27 1.33 -11.76
CA LEU A 22 2.05 0.13 -12.03
C LEU A 22 3.28 0.50 -12.88
N SER A 23 4.45 0.04 -12.47
CA SER A 23 5.72 0.31 -13.16
C SER A 23 6.68 -0.88 -13.03
N GLY A 24 7.84 -0.81 -13.69
CA GLY A 24 8.90 -1.83 -13.59
C GLY A 24 9.22 -2.56 -14.89
N VAL A 25 8.37 -2.45 -15.92
CA VAL A 25 8.68 -2.90 -17.28
C VAL A 25 8.81 -1.68 -18.19
N GLY A 26 10.04 -1.22 -18.38
CA GLY A 26 10.34 -0.08 -19.26
C GLY A 26 10.47 -0.46 -20.74
N GLU A 27 10.78 -1.73 -21.03
CA GLU A 27 11.17 -2.23 -22.35
C GLU A 27 10.75 -3.70 -22.56
N HIS A 28 11.10 -4.27 -23.71
CA HIS A 28 10.95 -5.70 -24.00
C HIS A 28 11.57 -6.59 -22.92
N VAL A 29 10.76 -7.52 -22.41
CA VAL A 29 11.22 -8.56 -21.48
C VAL A 29 11.82 -9.72 -22.28
N ILE A 30 13.03 -10.14 -21.91
CA ILE A 30 13.72 -11.28 -22.52
C ILE A 30 13.46 -12.53 -21.67
N GLN A 31 13.22 -13.67 -22.33
CA GLN A 31 13.03 -14.94 -21.64
C GLN A 31 14.25 -15.27 -20.75
N GLY A 32 13.99 -15.70 -19.53
CA GLY A 32 15.02 -16.03 -18.54
C GLY A 32 15.48 -14.84 -17.68
N ASN A 33 15.11 -13.59 -18.04
CA ASN A 33 15.41 -12.43 -17.20
C ASN A 33 14.42 -12.30 -16.04
N ARG A 34 14.94 -11.92 -14.88
CA ARG A 34 14.13 -11.52 -13.73
C ARG A 34 13.64 -10.08 -13.93
N VAL A 35 12.33 -9.88 -13.79
CA VAL A 35 11.69 -8.56 -13.82
C VAL A 35 11.18 -8.22 -12.43
N VAL A 36 11.24 -6.93 -12.09
CA VAL A 36 10.67 -6.40 -10.86
C VAL A 36 9.51 -5.51 -11.26
N LEU A 37 8.31 -5.82 -10.76
CA LEU A 37 7.13 -4.99 -10.92
C LEU A 37 6.90 -4.21 -9.62
N GLN A 38 6.49 -2.96 -9.76
CA GLN A 38 6.18 -2.09 -8.64
C GLN A 38 4.75 -1.58 -8.77
N CYS A 39 3.96 -1.78 -7.72
CA CYS A 39 2.62 -1.22 -7.57
C CYS A 39 2.66 -0.17 -6.46
N VAL A 40 2.30 1.07 -6.79
CA VAL A 40 2.21 2.17 -5.83
C VAL A 40 0.75 2.54 -5.67
N VAL A 41 0.22 2.35 -4.46
CA VAL A 41 -1.15 2.72 -4.09
C VAL A 41 -1.09 3.94 -3.18
N ARG A 42 -1.83 5.00 -3.53
CA ARG A 42 -1.85 6.27 -2.78
C ARG A 42 -3.24 6.62 -2.26
N GLY A 43 -3.27 7.33 -1.14
CA GLY A 43 -4.48 7.92 -0.58
C GLY A 43 -5.46 6.92 0.06
N ALA A 44 -5.02 5.70 0.37
CA ALA A 44 -5.86 4.69 1.04
C ALA A 44 -5.74 4.82 2.57
N ARG A 45 -6.87 4.71 3.27
CA ARG A 45 -6.89 4.53 4.73
C ARG A 45 -7.99 3.52 5.11
N PRO A 46 -7.67 2.41 5.78
CA PRO A 46 -6.33 1.93 6.14
C PRO A 46 -5.47 1.63 4.90
N ALA A 47 -4.20 1.27 5.11
CA ALA A 47 -3.32 0.88 4.01
C ALA A 47 -3.98 -0.21 3.16
N ALA A 48 -3.86 -0.08 1.84
CA ALA A 48 -4.52 -0.98 0.90
C ALA A 48 -3.76 -2.32 0.82
N ASN A 49 -4.50 -3.42 0.74
CA ASN A 49 -3.93 -4.72 0.41
C ASN A 49 -3.73 -4.84 -1.12
N VAL A 50 -2.55 -5.26 -1.55
CA VAL A 50 -2.19 -5.40 -2.97
C VAL A 50 -1.99 -6.86 -3.29
N THR A 51 -2.61 -7.31 -4.38
CA THR A 51 -2.48 -8.69 -4.87
C THR A 51 -2.04 -8.70 -6.32
N TRP A 52 -0.99 -9.46 -6.63
CA TRP A 52 -0.49 -9.62 -7.99
C TRP A 52 -1.14 -10.80 -8.69
N TYR A 53 -1.44 -10.63 -9.98
CA TYR A 53 -2.01 -11.66 -10.85
C TYR A 53 -1.23 -11.77 -12.16
N ASN A 54 -1.08 -13.00 -12.65
CA ASN A 54 -0.68 -13.29 -14.02
C ASN A 54 -1.89 -13.87 -14.76
N GLY A 55 -2.56 -13.02 -15.55
CA GLY A 55 -3.86 -13.36 -16.13
C GLY A 55 -4.91 -13.56 -15.03
N THR A 56 -5.43 -14.79 -14.91
CA THR A 56 -6.41 -15.18 -13.88
C THR A 56 -5.78 -15.86 -12.67
N VAL A 57 -4.46 -16.09 -12.69
CA VAL A 57 -3.75 -16.82 -11.63
C VAL A 57 -3.13 -15.82 -10.65
N GLN A 58 -3.45 -15.97 -9.37
CA GLN A 58 -2.85 -15.15 -8.31
C GLN A 58 -1.39 -15.56 -8.08
N LEU A 59 -0.49 -14.58 -8.06
CA LEU A 59 0.91 -14.78 -7.72
C LEU A 59 1.04 -14.79 -6.19
N GLN A 60 1.63 -15.85 -5.63
CA GLN A 60 1.94 -15.90 -4.20
C GLN A 60 3.14 -14.99 -3.90
N GLU A 61 2.96 -14.07 -2.95
CA GLU A 61 4.00 -13.13 -2.57
C GLU A 61 5.16 -13.83 -1.87
N SER A 62 6.37 -13.73 -2.44
CA SER A 62 7.61 -14.16 -1.77
C SER A 62 8.44 -12.99 -1.23
N SER A 63 8.06 -11.74 -1.48
CA SER A 63 8.70 -10.56 -0.86
C SER A 63 7.95 -9.27 -1.22
N SER A 64 6.89 -8.93 -0.48
CA SER A 64 6.44 -7.53 -0.43
C SER A 64 7.23 -6.79 0.64
N ALA A 65 8.09 -5.88 0.20
CA ALA A 65 8.56 -4.82 1.07
C ALA A 65 7.47 -3.74 1.11
N GLU A 66 6.52 -3.89 2.02
CA GLU A 66 5.59 -2.82 2.38
C GLU A 66 6.39 -1.67 3.00
N SER A 67 6.72 -0.68 2.18
CA SER A 67 7.39 0.52 2.65
C SER A 67 6.32 1.44 3.24
N LEU A 68 6.08 1.33 4.55
CA LEU A 68 5.35 2.37 5.28
C LEU A 68 6.18 3.66 5.19
N GLN A 69 5.82 4.56 4.28
CA GLN A 69 6.36 5.92 4.29
C GLN A 69 5.60 6.69 5.35
N ASP A 70 6.13 6.64 6.57
CA ASP A 70 5.73 7.47 7.69
C ASP A 70 5.74 8.94 7.27
N ALA A 71 4.77 9.66 7.84
CA ALA A 71 4.40 11.03 7.50
C ALA A 71 5.62 11.95 7.30
N VAL A 72 5.55 12.75 6.24
CA VAL A 72 6.37 13.95 6.07
C VAL A 72 6.27 14.80 7.35
N SER A 73 7.28 14.71 8.21
CA SER A 73 7.61 15.76 9.17
C SER A 73 8.15 16.91 8.33
N GLY A 74 7.23 17.79 7.89
CA GLY A 74 7.56 19.08 7.33
C GLY A 74 7.75 20.07 8.46
N ASN A 75 8.91 20.72 8.45
CA ASN A 75 9.30 21.89 9.24
C ASN A 75 8.23 23.00 9.24
#